data_AF-A0A3Q4GIJ1-F1
#
_entry.id   AF-A0A3Q4GIJ1-F1
#
_cell.length_a   1.000
_cell.length_b   1.000
_cell.length_c   1.000
_cell.angle_alpha   90.00
_cell.angle_beta   90.00
_cell.angle_gamma   90.00
#
_symmetry.space_group_name_H-M   'P 1'
#
loop_
_entity.id
_entity.type
_entity.pdbx_description
1 polymer ?
#
loop_
_entity_poly.entity_id
_entity_poly.type
_entity_poly.pdbx_seq_one_letter_code
_entity_poly.pdbx_strand_id
1 'polypeptide(L)' 'PTLHLTNKERINKKKKLEEELSGIVEVIGMVSSKGVITTTTYNLLREDKGIPFDLELYNEALKVIHDFPQYYPFEVAASG' A
#
# COMPACT_ATOMS: atom_id res chain seq x y z
N PRO A 1 2.06 4.45 11.43
CA PRO A 1 1.63 5.72 10.77
C PRO A 1 1.26 5.47 9.31
N THR A 2 -0.03 5.21 9.06
CA THR A 2 -0.55 4.85 7.75
C THR A 2 -0.98 6.11 7.01
N LEU A 3 -0.20 6.52 6.00
CA LEU A 3 -0.50 7.68 5.17
C LEU A 3 -1.54 7.31 4.12
N HIS A 4 -2.77 7.80 4.32
CA HIS A 4 -3.81 7.80 3.30
C HIS A 4 -3.38 8.76 2.17
N LEU A 5 -2.74 8.22 1.14
CA LEU A 5 -2.43 8.95 -0.09
C LEU A 5 -3.69 8.98 -0.96
N THR A 6 -4.53 9.98 -0.72
CA THR A 6 -5.61 10.33 -1.65
C THR A 6 -5.01 10.86 -2.95
N ASN A 7 -5.61 10.43 -4.06
CA ASN A 7 -5.22 10.71 -5.43
C ASN A 7 -4.89 12.21 -5.68
N LYS A 8 -3.61 12.58 -5.62
CA LYS A 8 -2.96 13.54 -6.54
C LYS A 8 -1.48 13.85 -6.29
N GLU A 9 -0.86 13.48 -5.17
CA GLU A 9 0.49 13.99 -4.88
C GLU A 9 1.55 12.91 -4.62
N ARG A 10 2.38 12.75 -5.67
CA ARG A 10 3.83 12.46 -5.61
C ARG A 10 4.27 11.05 -5.21
N ILE A 11 4.08 10.11 -6.12
CA ILE A 11 4.94 8.92 -6.22
C ILE A 11 6.22 9.33 -6.98
N ASN A 12 7.35 9.42 -6.28
CA ASN A 12 8.63 9.76 -6.90
C ASN A 12 9.32 8.50 -7.46
N LYS A 13 8.91 8.07 -8.66
CA LYS A 13 9.60 7.02 -9.41
C LYS A 13 10.52 7.67 -10.45
N LYS A 14 11.81 7.32 -10.45
CA LYS A 14 12.82 7.77 -11.44
C LYS A 14 12.51 7.36 -12.89
N LYS A 15 11.48 6.53 -13.10
CA LYS A 15 10.91 6.18 -14.39
C LYS A 15 9.44 6.62 -14.35
N LYS A 16 9.11 7.64 -15.15
CA LYS A 16 7.76 8.20 -15.32
C LYS A 16 6.76 7.02 -15.41
N LEU A 17 5.66 7.07 -14.67
CA LEU A 17 4.59 6.07 -14.81
C LEU A 17 4.24 5.96 -16.30
N GLU A 18 4.38 4.76 -16.84
CA GLU A 18 4.14 4.50 -18.27
C GLU A 18 2.62 4.57 -18.57
N GLU A 19 1.78 4.38 -17.54
CA GLU A 19 0.32 4.43 -17.59
C GLU A 19 -0.26 5.20 -16.40
N GLU A 20 -1.43 5.83 -16.60
CA GLU A 20 -2.18 6.50 -15.53
C GLU A 20 -2.80 5.45 -14.59
N LEU A 21 -2.56 5.58 -13.29
CA LEU A 21 -3.19 4.74 -12.28
C LEU A 21 -4.50 5.39 -11.81
N SER A 22 -5.54 4.58 -11.67
CA SER A 22 -6.85 4.98 -11.14
C SER A 22 -7.38 3.92 -10.16
N GLY A 23 -8.34 4.32 -9.33
CA GLY A 23 -8.91 3.44 -8.31
C GLY A 23 -8.00 3.26 -7.08
N ILE A 24 -8.05 2.08 -6.47
CA ILE A 24 -7.28 1.74 -5.26
C ILE A 24 -6.02 0.96 -5.64
N VAL A 25 -4.88 1.46 -5.16
CA VAL A 25 -3.56 0.93 -5.48
C VAL A 25 -2.88 0.46 -4.21
N GLU A 26 -2.49 -0.81 -4.18
CA GLU A 26 -1.57 -1.33 -3.17
C GLU A 26 -0.13 -0.97 -3.58
N VAL A 27 0.60 -0.29 -2.70
CA VAL A 27 1.96 0.19 -2.98
C VAL A 27 2.94 -0.49 -2.04
N ILE A 28 3.96 -1.15 -2.61
CA ILE A 28 5.02 -1.84 -1.87
C ILE A 28 6.32 -1.07 -2.08
N GLY A 29 6.99 -0.71 -0.98
CA GLY A 29 8.20 0.09 -1.03
C GLY A 29 8.82 0.37 0.33
N MET A 30 9.83 1.24 0.32
CA MET A 30 10.52 1.66 1.54
C MET A 30 10.02 3.03 1.99
N VAL A 31 9.73 3.17 3.28
CA VAL A 31 9.38 4.47 3.88
C VAL A 31 10.68 5.26 4.11
N SER A 32 10.76 6.45 3.52
CA SER A 32 11.87 7.37 3.75
C SER A 32 11.74 8.09 5.10
N SER A 33 12.84 8.67 5.59
CA SER A 33 12.84 9.50 6.80
C SER A 33 11.94 10.74 6.71
N LYS A 34 11.49 11.11 5.51
CA LYS A 34 10.54 12.21 5.27
C LYS A 34 9.09 11.75 5.25
N GLY A 35 8.81 10.48 5.58
CA GLY A 35 7.46 9.90 5.53
C GLY A 35 6.96 9.65 4.11
N VAL A 36 7.82 9.71 3.09
CA VAL A 36 7.44 9.40 1.70
C VAL A 36 7.79 7.96 1.37
N ILE A 37 6.89 7.23 0.71
CA ILE A 37 7.14 5.87 0.25
C ILE A 37 7.91 5.93 -1.08
N THR A 38 9.10 5.33 -1.10
CA THR A 38 9.82 5.03 -2.34
C THR A 38 9.29 3.71 -2.87
N THR A 39 8.45 3.78 -3.91
CA THR A 39 7.77 2.62 -4.48
C THR A 39 8.72 1.69 -5.24
N THR A 40 8.77 0.43 -4.83
CA THR A 40 9.41 -0.65 -5.58
C THR A 40 8.44 -1.21 -6.61
N THR A 41 7.26 -1.62 -6.15
CA THR A 41 6.18 -2.19 -6.99
C THR A 41 4.81 -1.72 -6.51
N TYR A 42 3.81 -1.86 -7.38
CA TYR A 42 2.42 -1.54 -7.06
C TYR A 42 1.49 -2.57 -7.71
N ASN A 43 0.33 -2.78 -7.09
CA ASN A 43 -0.76 -3.61 -7.61
C ASN A 43 -2.05 -2.78 -7.66
N LEU A 44 -2.80 -2.91 -8.74
CA LEU A 44 -4.16 -2.36 -8.82
C LEU A 44 -5.10 -3.36 -8.15
N LEU A 45 -5.78 -2.94 -7.08
CA LEU A 45 -6.77 -3.76 -6.41
C LEU A 45 -8.04 -3.74 -7.26
N ARG A 46 -8.39 -4.89 -7.83
CA ARG A 46 -9.52 -5.01 -8.75
C ARG A 46 -10.84 -4.96 -7.98
N GLU A 47 -11.76 -4.15 -8.49
CA GLU A 47 -13.19 -4.22 -8.17
C GLU A 47 -13.80 -5.35 -9.01
N ASP A 48 -13.58 -6.60 -8.59
CA ASP A 48 -14.08 -7.75 -9.32
C ASP A 48 -15.62 -7.85 -9.21
N LYS A 49 -16.27 -8.22 -10.32
CA LYS A 49 -17.72 -8.47 -10.40
C LYS A 49 -18.62 -7.30 -9.93
N GLY A 50 -18.11 -6.06 -10.01
CA GLY A 50 -18.86 -4.87 -9.61
C GLY A 50 -18.99 -4.67 -8.09
N ILE A 51 -18.21 -5.41 -7.30
CA ILE A 51 -18.10 -5.18 -5.85
C ILE A 51 -16.96 -4.18 -5.64
N PRO A 52 -17.24 -2.96 -5.12
CA PRO A 52 -16.19 -2.00 -4.84
C PRO A 52 -15.29 -2.53 -3.72
N PHE A 53 -14.01 -2.20 -3.78
CA PHE A 53 -13.09 -2.56 -2.71
C PHE A 53 -13.39 -1.73 -1.46
N ASP A 54 -13.65 -2.41 -0.34
CA ASP A 54 -13.97 -1.77 0.94
C ASP A 54 -12.69 -1.35 1.66
N LEU A 55 -12.31 -0.08 1.47
CA LEU A 55 -11.12 0.50 2.09
C LEU A 55 -11.26 0.67 3.61
N GLU A 56 -12.48 0.88 4.11
CA GLU A 56 -12.73 1.04 5.54
C GLU A 56 -12.50 -0.30 6.26
N LEU A 57 -13.07 -1.38 5.71
CA LEU A 57 -12.85 -2.73 6.23
C LEU A 57 -11.37 -3.14 6.17
N TYR A 58 -10.67 -2.81 5.07
CA TYR A 58 -9.23 -3.05 4.97
C TYR A 58 -8.44 -2.32 6.07
N ASN A 59 -8.78 -1.07 6.37
CA ASN A 59 -8.14 -0.31 7.44
C ASN A 59 -8.39 -0.92 8.83
N GLU A 60 -9.59 -1.42 9.11
CA GLU A 60 -9.88 -2.12 10.37
C GLU A 60 -9.07 -3.42 10.48
N ALA A 61 -8.95 -4.18 9.39
CA ALA A 61 -8.12 -5.37 9.36
C ALA A 61 -6.64 -5.07 9.66
N LEU A 62 -6.10 -3.96 9.13
CA LEU A 62 -4.73 -3.53 9.45
C LEU A 62 -4.55 -3.23 10.95
N LYS A 63 -5.53 -2.60 11.59
CA LYS A 63 -5.49 -2.37 13.04
C LYS A 63 -5.43 -3.69 13.80
N VAL A 64 -6.26 -4.66 13.44
CA VAL A 64 -6.25 -6.00 14.06
C VAL A 64 -4.89 -6.68 13.89
N ILE A 65 -4.28 -6.62 12.70
CA ILE A 65 -2.94 -7.18 12.47
C ILE A 65 -1.89 -6.53 13.38
N HIS A 66 -1.98 -5.21 13.57
CA HIS A 66 -1.07 -4.49 14.46
C HIS A 66 -1.32 -4.75 15.94
N ASP A 67 -2.58 -4.95 16.34
CA ASP A 67 -2.97 -5.23 17.72
C ASP A 67 -2.64 -6.68 18.12
N PHE A 68 -2.60 -7.61 17.15
CA PHE A 68 -2.32 -9.02 17.38
C PHE A 68 -1.20 -9.60 16.48
N PRO A 69 0.03 -9.07 16.57
CA PRO A 69 1.14 -9.47 15.70
C PRO A 69 1.55 -10.95 15.86
N GLN A 70 1.21 -11.59 16.97
CA GLN A 70 1.47 -13.01 17.21
C GLN A 70 0.69 -13.95 16.28
N TYR A 71 -0.45 -13.51 15.76
CA TYR A 71 -1.26 -14.29 14.82
C TYR A 71 -0.94 -13.96 13.36
N TYR A 72 -0.20 -12.88 13.12
CA TYR A 72 0.23 -12.45 11.80
C TYR A 72 1.70 -12.01 11.85
N PRO A 73 2.64 -12.95 12.06
CA PRO A 73 4.04 -12.62 12.21
C PRO A 73 4.58 -12.03 10.90
N PHE A 74 5.24 -10.88 11.00
CA PHE A 74 5.91 -10.26 9.86
C PHE A 74 7.25 -10.94 9.62
N GLU A 75 7.31 -11.85 8.66
CA GLU A 75 8.57 -12.45 8.22
C GLU A 75 9.28 -11.53 7.24
N VAL A 76 10.28 -10.79 7.73
CA VAL A 76 11.27 -10.18 6.86
C VAL A 76 12.15 -11.32 6.36
N ALA A 77 12.04 -11.69 5.08
CA ALA A 77 13.09 -12.46 4.44
C ALA A 77 14.38 -11.64 4.57
N ALA A 78 15.24 -12.03 5.52
CA ALA A 78 16.55 -11.44 5.70
C ALA A 78 17.36 -11.74 4.44
N SER A 79 17.35 -10.83 3.48
CA SER A 79 18.39 -10.79 2.46
C SER A 79 19.68 -10.33 3.16
N GLY A 80 20.45 -11.30 3.64
CA GLY A 80 21.84 -11.10 4.06
C GLY A 80 22.75 -10.77 2.89
#